data_AF-A0A7J4FZ34-F1
#
_entry.id   AF-A0A7J4FZ34-F1
#
_cell.length_a   1.000
_cell.length_b   1.000
_cell.length_c   1.000
_cell.angle_alpha   90.00
_cell.angle_beta   90.00
_cell.angle_gamma   90.00
#
_symmetry.space_group_name_H-M   'P 1'
#
loop_
_entity.id
_entity.type
_entity.pdbx_description
1 polymer ?
#
loop_
_entity_poly.entity_id
_entity_poly.type
_entity_poly.pdbx_seq_one_letter_code
_entity_poly.pdbx_strand_id
1 'polypeptide(L)'
;MPTTKIYYDTILKETGMEIDEFIEVIPYAGLEVDEIAEEYLKLEYTPNRIDYGFPYGIFKTLRGITDMERGILKYTLNPPKKGFQVVVDNSLKVIRPYISCFVVKNLTLSETDIEYIINFQEDLHKTIGRNRRKASIGIHDFTKVEPPIYYVTEKISFKFHPLGFEREISIKDILKMHPKGIEYGDLIPKKYGRFPILKDSQDMVLSMPPIINSIHTQVTPDTKDLFIDVTGWDENAINQILVLLLTSLADLGGEIYQVEVAYSDKIIKAPQLEYSQMVVSHDLIQGLLGMDITKNDVINSLERMRFEVYEKDGNYIVTIPPYRFDILHPVDIVEDIAIGIGFWKIKPEMKAMYYSEAKHLDIEDFIHD
;
A
#
# COMPACT_ATOMS: atom_id res chain seq x y z
N MET A 1 -13.80 -7.71 -6.55
CA MET A 1 -13.07 -6.49 -6.11
C MET A 1 -11.56 -6.78 -6.19
N PRO A 2 -10.58 -6.02 -5.64
CA PRO A 2 -9.18 -6.49 -5.69
C PRO A 2 -9.01 -7.73 -4.80
N THR A 3 -8.03 -8.56 -5.13
CA THR A 3 -7.82 -9.85 -4.48
C THR A 3 -6.37 -10.05 -4.11
N THR A 4 -6.10 -10.66 -2.98
CA THR A 4 -4.75 -11.07 -2.56
C THR A 4 -4.67 -12.58 -2.42
N LYS A 5 -3.52 -13.15 -2.80
CA LYS A 5 -3.24 -14.58 -2.69
C LYS A 5 -2.38 -14.82 -1.45
N ILE A 6 -2.73 -15.82 -0.64
CA ILE A 6 -2.00 -16.15 0.60
C ILE A 6 -1.80 -17.66 0.69
N TYR A 7 -0.56 -18.10 0.83
CA TYR A 7 -0.20 -19.51 0.96
C TYR A 7 -0.42 -20.04 2.39
N TYR A 8 -0.76 -21.32 2.50
CA TYR A 8 -1.07 -21.98 3.76
C TYR A 8 0.10 -21.95 4.75
N ASP A 9 1.32 -22.23 4.27
CA ASP A 9 2.52 -22.15 5.09
C ASP A 9 2.77 -20.74 5.65
N THR A 10 2.41 -19.70 4.89
CA THR A 10 2.51 -18.31 5.36
C THR A 10 1.49 -18.05 6.47
N ILE A 11 0.25 -18.51 6.30
CA ILE A 11 -0.81 -18.37 7.31
C ILE A 11 -0.35 -19.04 8.61
N LEU A 12 0.02 -20.32 8.56
CA LEU A 12 0.45 -21.08 9.73
C LEU A 12 1.65 -20.42 10.42
N LYS A 13 2.64 -19.96 9.64
CA LYS A 13 3.83 -19.28 10.18
C LYS A 13 3.49 -17.97 10.90
N GLU A 14 2.61 -17.16 10.34
CA GLU A 14 2.37 -15.79 10.81
C GLU A 14 1.22 -15.67 11.82
N THR A 15 0.27 -16.61 11.83
CA THR A 15 -0.87 -16.58 12.75
C THR A 15 -0.91 -17.77 13.70
N GLY A 16 -0.23 -18.87 13.37
CA GLY A 16 -0.35 -20.14 14.10
C GLY A 16 -1.68 -20.86 13.88
N MET A 17 -2.53 -20.37 12.96
CA MET A 17 -3.85 -20.94 12.69
C MET A 17 -3.77 -21.98 11.59
N GLU A 18 -4.55 -23.04 11.75
CA GLU A 18 -4.88 -23.96 10.66
C GLU A 18 -5.86 -23.28 9.68
N ILE A 19 -5.96 -23.82 8.47
CA ILE A 19 -6.75 -23.18 7.39
C ILE A 19 -8.24 -23.06 7.72
N ASP A 20 -8.82 -24.09 8.35
CA ASP A 20 -10.23 -24.06 8.74
C ASP A 20 -10.51 -22.94 9.77
N GLU A 21 -9.64 -22.78 10.77
CA GLU A 21 -9.73 -21.70 11.77
C GLU A 21 -9.55 -20.33 11.09
N PHE A 22 -8.58 -20.21 10.19
CA PHE A 22 -8.33 -18.96 9.47
C PHE A 22 -9.56 -18.52 8.66
N ILE A 23 -10.20 -19.45 7.93
CA ILE A 23 -11.41 -19.18 7.12
C ILE A 23 -12.58 -18.72 7.99
N GLU A 24 -12.71 -19.21 9.22
CA GLU A 24 -13.76 -18.77 10.15
C GLU A 24 -13.54 -17.34 10.66
N VAL A 25 -12.28 -16.89 10.77
CA VAL A 25 -11.92 -15.60 11.37
C VAL A 25 -11.84 -14.46 10.35
N ILE A 26 -11.40 -14.71 9.11
CA ILE A 26 -11.24 -13.65 8.10
C ILE A 26 -12.47 -12.78 7.81
N PRO A 27 -13.75 -13.27 7.88
CA PRO A 27 -14.90 -12.40 7.64
C PRO A 27 -14.98 -11.26 8.65
N TYR A 28 -14.43 -11.45 9.85
CA TYR A 28 -14.37 -10.42 10.88
C TYR A 28 -13.39 -9.29 10.55
N ALA A 29 -12.47 -9.50 9.61
CA ALA A 29 -11.59 -8.45 9.08
C ALA A 29 -12.18 -7.74 7.84
N GLY A 30 -13.43 -8.08 7.45
CA GLY A 30 -14.08 -7.56 6.24
C GLY A 30 -13.57 -8.20 4.95
N LEU A 31 -13.06 -9.43 5.03
CA LEU A 31 -12.51 -10.18 3.90
C LEU A 31 -13.43 -11.34 3.52
N GLU A 32 -13.51 -11.63 2.22
CA GLU A 32 -14.26 -12.77 1.70
C GLU A 32 -13.32 -13.75 0.99
N VAL A 33 -13.61 -15.05 1.10
CA VAL A 33 -12.87 -16.08 0.36
C VAL A 33 -13.39 -16.12 -1.08
N ASP A 34 -12.52 -15.78 -2.03
CA ASP A 34 -12.79 -15.87 -3.48
C ASP A 34 -12.46 -17.28 -4.02
N GLU A 35 -11.36 -17.88 -3.55
CA GLU A 35 -10.88 -19.19 -4.00
C GLU A 35 -10.17 -19.96 -2.88
N ILE A 36 -10.42 -21.27 -2.81
CA ILE A 36 -9.68 -22.22 -1.98
C ILE A 36 -8.97 -23.19 -2.93
N ALA A 37 -7.64 -23.13 -2.97
CA ALA A 37 -6.80 -24.01 -3.77
C ALA A 37 -6.13 -25.08 -2.89
N GLU A 38 -5.24 -25.89 -3.47
CA GLU A 38 -4.52 -26.94 -2.73
C GLU A 38 -3.51 -26.37 -1.73
N GLU A 39 -2.87 -25.23 -2.05
CA GLU A 39 -1.77 -24.66 -1.25
C GLU A 39 -1.99 -23.19 -0.84
N TYR A 40 -3.07 -22.55 -1.32
CA TYR A 40 -3.33 -21.13 -1.09
C TYR A 40 -4.81 -20.78 -1.01
N LEU A 41 -5.11 -19.65 -0.38
CA LEU A 41 -6.37 -18.93 -0.47
C LEU A 41 -6.24 -17.71 -1.36
N LYS A 42 -7.32 -17.34 -2.02
CA LYS A 42 -7.50 -16.02 -2.63
C LYS A 42 -8.58 -15.28 -1.86
N LEU A 43 -8.23 -14.11 -1.34
CA LEU A 43 -9.12 -13.29 -0.52
C LEU A 43 -9.47 -12.02 -1.26
N GLU A 44 -10.76 -11.68 -1.29
CA GLU A 44 -11.25 -10.42 -1.78
C GLU A 44 -11.25 -9.38 -0.65
N TYR A 45 -10.74 -8.18 -0.95
CA TYR A 45 -10.70 -7.06 -0.02
C TYR A 45 -11.35 -5.81 -0.60
N THR A 46 -11.85 -4.95 0.28
CA THR A 46 -12.47 -3.69 -0.11
C THR A 46 -11.43 -2.67 -0.57
N PRO A 47 -11.69 -1.86 -1.62
CA PRO A 47 -10.71 -0.91 -2.16
C PRO A 47 -10.20 0.17 -1.19
N ASN A 48 -10.87 0.39 -0.06
CA ASN A 48 -10.41 1.31 1.00
C ASN A 48 -9.26 0.70 1.83
N ARG A 49 -9.20 -0.63 1.97
CA ARG A 49 -8.15 -1.35 2.73
C ARG A 49 -7.04 -1.85 1.83
N ILE A 50 -6.39 -0.94 1.12
CA ILE A 50 -5.31 -1.26 0.17
C ILE A 50 -4.12 -1.94 0.88
N ASP A 51 -3.97 -1.74 2.19
CA ASP A 51 -3.00 -2.45 3.01
C ASP A 51 -3.19 -3.99 3.01
N TYR A 52 -4.40 -4.49 2.70
CA TYR A 52 -4.67 -5.91 2.51
C TYR A 52 -4.15 -6.50 1.20
N GLY A 53 -3.72 -5.66 0.26
CA GLY A 53 -3.04 -6.12 -0.96
C GLY A 53 -1.73 -6.86 -0.68
N PHE A 54 -1.18 -6.73 0.53
CA PHE A 54 -0.05 -7.50 1.01
C PHE A 54 -0.46 -8.36 2.22
N PRO A 55 -0.17 -9.68 2.26
CA PRO A 55 -0.71 -10.59 3.30
C PRO A 55 -0.46 -10.14 4.75
N TYR A 56 0.68 -9.49 5.02
CA TYR A 56 1.01 -9.00 6.35
C TYR A 56 0.07 -7.88 6.84
N GLY A 57 -0.57 -7.12 5.94
CA GLY A 57 -1.64 -6.18 6.30
C GLY A 57 -2.85 -6.89 6.92
N ILE A 58 -3.21 -8.04 6.37
CA ILE A 58 -4.28 -8.91 6.89
C ILE A 58 -3.85 -9.49 8.23
N PHE A 59 -2.65 -10.06 8.34
CA PHE A 59 -2.16 -10.66 9.58
C PHE A 59 -2.13 -9.65 10.74
N LYS A 60 -1.71 -8.40 10.51
CA LYS A 60 -1.76 -7.34 11.53
C LYS A 60 -3.17 -7.10 12.07
N THR A 61 -4.17 -7.10 11.19
CA THR A 61 -5.58 -6.93 11.58
C THR A 61 -6.07 -8.17 12.32
N LEU A 62 -5.76 -9.37 11.81
CA LEU A 62 -6.15 -10.64 12.44
C LEU A 62 -5.60 -10.77 13.86
N ARG A 63 -4.31 -10.50 14.08
CA ARG A 63 -3.70 -10.51 15.42
C ARG A 63 -4.37 -9.52 16.37
N GLY A 64 -4.89 -8.41 15.83
CA GLY A 64 -5.71 -7.44 16.53
C GLY A 64 -7.05 -8.01 17.00
N ILE A 65 -7.87 -8.45 16.05
CA ILE A 65 -9.24 -8.92 16.33
C ILE A 65 -9.27 -10.23 17.16
N THR A 66 -8.20 -11.04 17.09
CA THR A 66 -8.05 -12.25 17.91
C THR A 66 -7.34 -12.02 19.25
N ASP A 67 -7.11 -10.76 19.62
CA ASP A 67 -6.46 -10.38 20.89
C ASP A 67 -5.02 -10.89 21.08
N MET A 68 -4.35 -11.33 20.01
CA MET A 68 -2.93 -11.74 20.05
C MET A 68 -2.00 -10.54 20.24
N GLU A 69 -2.29 -9.44 19.55
CA GLU A 69 -1.55 -8.19 19.66
C GLU A 69 -2.51 -7.01 19.64
N ARG A 70 -2.28 -6.04 20.51
CA ARG A 70 -3.12 -4.84 20.63
C ARG A 70 -2.30 -3.58 20.47
N GLY A 71 -2.98 -2.51 20.11
CA GLY A 71 -2.39 -1.19 19.97
C GLY A 71 -1.67 -1.00 18.63
N ILE A 72 -1.18 0.22 18.46
CA ILE A 72 -0.55 0.67 17.21
C ILE A 72 0.80 0.02 16.96
N LEU A 73 1.09 -0.29 15.69
CA LEU A 73 2.45 -0.63 15.27
C LEU A 73 3.25 0.65 15.02
N LYS A 74 4.42 0.73 15.68
CA LYS A 74 5.38 1.83 15.51
C LYS A 74 6.50 1.40 14.57
N TYR A 75 6.60 2.05 13.42
CA TYR A 75 7.66 1.81 12.45
C TYR A 75 8.83 2.76 12.69
N THR A 76 10.05 2.23 12.60
CA THR A 76 11.27 3.01 12.77
C THR A 76 11.83 3.43 11.42
N LEU A 77 12.08 4.73 11.23
CA LEU A 77 12.82 5.26 10.09
C LEU A 77 14.24 5.60 10.50
N ASN A 78 15.21 4.89 9.94
CA ASN A 78 16.61 5.21 10.14
C ASN A 78 17.01 6.40 9.26
N PRO A 79 17.90 7.29 9.75
CA PRO A 79 18.39 8.41 8.94
C PRO A 79 19.20 7.90 7.72
N PRO A 80 19.39 8.73 6.68
CA PRO A 80 20.14 8.34 5.51
C PRO A 80 21.58 7.94 5.85
N LYS A 81 22.04 6.80 5.31
CA LYS A 81 23.46 6.42 5.34
C LYS A 81 24.24 7.22 4.29
N LYS A 82 25.57 7.25 4.43
CA LYS A 82 26.44 7.90 3.44
C LYS A 82 26.17 7.31 2.05
N GLY A 83 25.90 8.19 1.09
CA GLY A 83 25.59 7.83 -0.30
C GLY A 83 24.10 7.58 -0.57
N PHE A 84 23.24 7.45 0.45
CA PHE A 84 21.81 7.24 0.24
C PHE A 84 21.16 8.55 -0.21
N GLN A 85 21.34 8.85 -1.48
CA GLN A 85 20.94 10.08 -2.14
C GLN A 85 20.46 9.78 -3.55
N VAL A 86 19.38 10.45 -3.94
CA VAL A 86 18.91 10.54 -5.33
C VAL A 86 19.06 11.97 -5.80
N VAL A 87 19.79 12.19 -6.90
CA VAL A 87 19.91 13.51 -7.54
C VAL A 87 18.93 13.59 -8.70
N VAL A 88 18.05 14.59 -8.69
CA VAL A 88 16.97 14.75 -9.66
C VAL A 88 17.30 15.85 -10.66
N ASP A 89 17.38 15.50 -11.94
CA ASP A 89 17.66 16.44 -13.01
C ASP A 89 16.46 17.34 -13.32
N ASN A 90 16.73 18.63 -13.57
CA ASN A 90 15.70 19.63 -13.81
C ASN A 90 14.87 19.37 -15.08
N SER A 91 15.38 18.59 -16.04
CA SER A 91 14.62 18.21 -17.25
C SER A 91 13.38 17.36 -16.96
N LEU A 92 13.33 16.68 -15.81
CA LEU A 92 12.20 15.85 -15.42
C LEU A 92 10.95 16.64 -15.09
N LYS A 93 11.07 17.96 -14.78
CA LYS A 93 9.94 18.82 -14.40
C LYS A 93 8.77 18.79 -15.39
N VAL A 94 9.07 18.59 -16.68
CA VAL A 94 8.08 18.56 -17.76
C VAL A 94 7.77 17.15 -18.28
N ILE A 95 8.43 16.12 -17.76
CA ILE A 95 8.34 14.74 -18.23
C ILE A 95 7.72 13.82 -17.17
N ARG A 96 8.27 13.81 -15.96
CA ARG A 96 7.81 13.03 -14.80
C ARG A 96 8.51 13.60 -13.54
N PRO A 97 7.93 14.64 -12.92
CA PRO A 97 8.66 15.58 -12.06
C PRO A 97 9.05 15.03 -10.70
N TYR A 98 8.28 14.09 -10.14
CA TYR A 98 8.42 13.70 -8.74
C TYR A 98 8.97 12.29 -8.60
N ILE A 99 9.86 12.14 -7.63
CA ILE A 99 10.37 10.86 -7.13
C ILE A 99 10.40 10.92 -5.60
N SER A 100 9.99 9.81 -4.98
CA SER A 100 10.22 9.52 -3.57
C SER A 100 10.74 8.09 -3.46
N CYS A 101 11.59 7.83 -2.47
CA CYS A 101 12.31 6.57 -2.39
C CYS A 101 12.77 6.26 -0.97
N PHE A 102 13.12 4.99 -0.74
CA PHE A 102 13.74 4.51 0.49
C PHE A 102 14.61 3.28 0.22
N VAL A 103 15.50 2.99 1.16
CA VAL A 103 16.29 1.75 1.15
C VAL A 103 15.79 0.83 2.24
N VAL A 104 15.64 -0.45 1.94
CA VAL A 104 15.40 -1.51 2.93
C VAL A 104 16.65 -2.36 3.04
N LYS A 105 17.09 -2.66 4.25
CA LYS A 105 18.23 -3.53 4.51
C LYS A 105 17.83 -4.77 5.29
N ASN A 106 18.66 -5.81 5.20
CA ASN A 106 18.60 -7.01 6.03
C ASN A 106 17.32 -7.84 5.87
N LEU A 107 16.75 -7.88 4.66
CA LEU A 107 15.65 -8.78 4.35
C LEU A 107 16.13 -10.22 4.18
N THR A 108 15.25 -11.16 4.53
CA THR A 108 15.36 -12.58 4.17
C THR A 108 14.14 -12.95 3.35
N LEU A 109 14.30 -13.04 2.03
CA LEU A 109 13.19 -13.22 1.10
C LEU A 109 13.08 -14.68 0.64
N SER A 110 11.90 -15.27 0.78
CA SER A 110 11.52 -16.49 0.07
C SER A 110 10.99 -16.17 -1.34
N GLU A 111 10.82 -17.19 -2.17
CA GLU A 111 10.13 -17.03 -3.46
C GLU A 111 8.69 -16.51 -3.27
N THR A 112 8.02 -16.98 -2.23
CA THR A 112 6.67 -16.53 -1.84
C THR A 112 6.64 -15.05 -1.44
N ASP A 113 7.63 -14.56 -0.69
CA ASP A 113 7.71 -13.14 -0.33
C ASP A 113 7.91 -12.26 -1.56
N ILE A 114 8.72 -12.71 -2.53
CA ILE A 114 8.92 -12.01 -3.79
C ILE A 114 7.63 -11.98 -4.62
N GLU A 115 6.89 -13.09 -4.67
CA GLU A 115 5.58 -13.13 -5.31
C GLU A 115 4.61 -12.12 -4.68
N TYR A 116 4.54 -12.05 -3.33
CA TYR A 116 3.71 -11.06 -2.64
C TYR A 116 4.13 -9.62 -2.96
N ILE A 117 5.43 -9.32 -2.97
CA ILE A 117 5.95 -7.99 -3.30
C ILE A 117 5.57 -7.59 -4.74
N ILE A 118 5.72 -8.51 -5.70
CA ILE A 118 5.39 -8.26 -7.11
C ILE A 118 3.89 -8.07 -7.30
N ASN A 119 3.05 -8.92 -6.69
CA ASN A 119 1.60 -8.81 -6.78
C ASN A 119 1.13 -7.48 -6.18
N PHE A 120 1.66 -7.11 -5.01
CA PHE A 120 1.32 -5.85 -4.37
C PHE A 120 1.76 -4.64 -5.20
N GLN A 121 2.95 -4.68 -5.81
CA GLN A 121 3.41 -3.66 -6.76
C GLN A 121 2.41 -3.47 -7.92
N GLU A 122 1.98 -4.56 -8.56
CA GLU A 122 1.08 -4.51 -9.70
C GLU A 122 -0.33 -4.02 -9.31
N ASP A 123 -0.82 -4.39 -8.12
CA ASP A 123 -2.07 -3.87 -7.57
C ASP A 123 -2.00 -2.37 -7.31
N LEU A 124 -0.91 -1.89 -6.69
CA LEU A 124 -0.68 -0.47 -6.45
C LEU A 124 -0.52 0.32 -7.76
N HIS A 125 0.11 -0.25 -8.79
CA HIS A 125 0.18 0.36 -10.13
C HIS A 125 -1.19 0.55 -10.75
N LYS A 126 -2.08 -0.45 -10.64
CA LYS A 126 -3.44 -0.42 -11.20
C LYS A 126 -4.35 0.54 -10.43
N THR A 127 -4.32 0.48 -9.10
CA THR A 127 -5.19 1.23 -8.20
C THR A 127 -4.72 2.68 -8.00
N ILE A 128 -3.88 2.93 -6.99
CA ILE A 128 -3.38 4.27 -6.62
C ILE A 128 -2.60 4.91 -7.79
N GLY A 129 -1.79 4.10 -8.48
CA GLY A 129 -0.98 4.51 -9.63
C GLY A 129 -1.78 4.82 -10.90
N ARG A 130 -3.07 4.43 -10.97
CA ARG A 130 -3.95 4.55 -12.15
C ARG A 130 -3.27 4.05 -13.43
N ASN A 131 -2.92 2.77 -13.45
CA ASN A 131 -2.13 2.12 -14.50
C ASN A 131 -0.81 2.88 -14.74
N ARG A 132 -0.04 3.10 -13.67
CA ARG A 132 1.26 3.77 -13.64
C ARG A 132 1.28 5.28 -14.03
N ARG A 133 0.14 5.83 -14.46
CA ARG A 133 0.01 7.21 -14.93
C ARG A 133 0.31 8.23 -13.81
N LYS A 134 -0.28 8.02 -12.63
CA LYS A 134 -0.08 8.91 -11.47
C LYS A 134 1.25 8.65 -10.77
N ALA A 135 1.55 7.37 -10.54
CA ALA A 135 2.73 6.90 -9.84
C ALA A 135 3.14 5.52 -10.35
N SER A 136 4.44 5.24 -10.41
CA SER A 136 5.01 3.97 -10.84
C SER A 136 6.14 3.60 -9.91
N ILE A 137 6.17 2.33 -9.52
CA ILE A 137 7.11 1.76 -8.55
C ILE A 137 8.24 1.05 -9.29
N GLY A 138 9.48 1.29 -8.87
CA GLY A 138 10.64 0.45 -9.12
C GLY A 138 11.07 -0.25 -7.83
N ILE A 139 11.45 -1.52 -7.94
CA ILE A 139 11.99 -2.34 -6.85
C ILE A 139 13.28 -2.94 -7.39
N HIS A 140 14.38 -2.61 -6.71
CA HIS A 140 15.73 -2.86 -7.19
C HIS A 140 16.53 -3.60 -6.13
N ASP A 141 17.27 -4.64 -6.54
CA ASP A 141 18.31 -5.24 -5.70
C ASP A 141 19.41 -4.21 -5.43
N PHE A 142 19.40 -3.65 -4.23
CA PHE A 142 20.32 -2.58 -3.83
C PHE A 142 21.73 -3.10 -3.55
N THR A 143 21.90 -4.41 -3.38
CA THR A 143 23.25 -5.00 -3.21
C THR A 143 24.10 -4.87 -4.47
N LYS A 144 23.47 -4.58 -5.61
CA LYS A 144 24.10 -4.40 -6.93
C LYS A 144 24.22 -2.94 -7.36
N VAL A 145 23.75 -1.99 -6.55
CA VAL A 145 23.66 -0.56 -6.90
C VAL A 145 24.77 0.23 -6.22
N GLU A 146 25.46 1.08 -6.98
CA GLU A 146 26.53 1.95 -6.47
C GLU A 146 26.04 3.41 -6.29
N PRO A 147 25.60 3.81 -5.08
CA PRO A 147 25.11 5.17 -4.83
C PRO A 147 26.15 6.29 -5.08
N PRO A 148 25.73 7.55 -5.33
CA PRO A 148 24.35 8.03 -5.37
C PRO A 148 23.62 7.61 -6.65
N ILE A 149 22.29 7.69 -6.61
CA ILE A 149 21.41 7.41 -7.74
C ILE A 149 21.05 8.73 -8.43
N TYR A 150 20.94 8.70 -9.75
CA TYR A 150 20.61 9.82 -10.61
C TYR A 150 19.29 9.55 -11.33
N TYR A 151 18.30 10.43 -11.10
CA TYR A 151 17.07 10.48 -11.86
C TYR A 151 17.21 11.54 -12.94
N VAL A 152 17.41 11.10 -14.18
CA VAL A 152 17.78 11.96 -15.32
C VAL A 152 16.89 11.68 -16.52
N THR A 153 17.15 12.37 -17.63
CA THR A 153 16.51 12.04 -18.91
C THR A 153 17.52 11.76 -20.00
N GLU A 154 17.21 10.78 -20.85
CA GLU A 154 18.05 10.33 -21.96
C GLU A 154 17.33 10.46 -23.30
N LYS A 155 18.09 10.41 -24.40
CA LYS A 155 17.56 10.44 -25.77
C LYS A 155 16.99 9.07 -26.15
N ILE A 156 16.09 9.05 -27.14
CA ILE A 156 15.48 7.80 -27.65
C ILE A 156 16.50 6.76 -28.18
N SER A 157 17.72 7.19 -28.51
CA SER A 157 18.82 6.33 -28.97
C SER A 157 19.63 5.68 -27.84
N PHE A 158 19.43 6.11 -26.59
CA PHE A 158 20.07 5.53 -25.42
C PHE A 158 19.71 4.05 -25.29
N LYS A 159 20.66 3.25 -24.80
CA LYS A 159 20.53 1.79 -24.69
C LYS A 159 20.78 1.35 -23.26
N PHE A 160 20.07 0.33 -22.84
CA PHE A 160 20.34 -0.42 -21.62
C PHE A 160 19.76 -1.83 -21.78
N HIS A 161 20.02 -2.71 -20.81
CA HIS A 161 19.51 -4.08 -20.78
C HIS A 161 18.21 -4.12 -19.96
N PRO A 162 17.01 -4.13 -20.59
CA PRO A 162 15.75 -4.22 -19.89
C PRO A 162 15.46 -5.67 -19.46
N LEU A 163 14.67 -5.82 -18.40
CA LEU A 163 14.12 -7.12 -18.00
C LEU A 163 13.36 -7.78 -19.17
N GLY A 164 13.54 -9.09 -19.36
CA GLY A 164 12.85 -9.84 -20.41
C GLY A 164 13.51 -9.80 -21.80
N PHE A 165 14.73 -9.25 -21.93
CA PHE A 165 15.54 -9.27 -23.15
C PHE A 165 16.91 -9.89 -22.90
N GLU A 166 17.54 -10.44 -23.94
CA GLU A 166 18.86 -11.10 -23.84
C GLU A 166 20.05 -10.13 -23.98
N ARG A 167 19.79 -8.90 -24.46
CA ARG A 167 20.84 -7.91 -24.76
C ARG A 167 20.35 -6.49 -24.54
N GLU A 168 21.30 -5.56 -24.53
CA GLU A 168 20.99 -4.15 -24.59
C GLU A 168 20.23 -3.77 -25.86
N ILE A 169 19.17 -3.00 -25.69
CA ILE A 169 18.37 -2.45 -26.77
C ILE A 169 18.10 -0.96 -26.54
N SER A 170 17.79 -0.22 -27.61
CA SER A 170 17.54 1.21 -27.48
C SER A 170 16.16 1.50 -26.89
N ILE A 171 15.97 2.67 -26.28
CA ILE A 171 14.65 3.14 -25.83
C ILE A 171 13.63 3.08 -26.98
N LYS A 172 14.04 3.42 -28.21
CA LYS A 172 13.20 3.27 -29.41
C LYS A 172 12.69 1.84 -29.60
N ASP A 173 13.55 0.85 -29.40
CA ASP A 173 13.20 -0.56 -29.57
C ASP A 173 12.37 -1.06 -28.39
N ILE A 174 12.67 -0.61 -27.17
CA ILE A 174 11.84 -0.88 -25.98
C ILE A 174 10.40 -0.44 -26.21
N LEU A 175 10.19 0.80 -26.66
CA LEU A 175 8.86 1.35 -26.93
C LEU A 175 8.10 0.64 -28.07
N LYS A 176 8.79 -0.12 -28.92
CA LYS A 176 8.18 -0.81 -30.06
C LYS A 176 8.00 -2.31 -29.85
N MET A 177 8.90 -2.94 -29.11
CA MET A 177 9.02 -4.39 -29.03
C MET A 177 8.71 -4.93 -27.63
N HIS A 178 9.05 -4.18 -26.58
CA HIS A 178 8.81 -4.64 -25.21
C HIS A 178 7.31 -4.52 -24.88
N PRO A 179 6.65 -5.57 -24.34
CA PRO A 179 5.23 -5.52 -24.00
C PRO A 179 4.84 -4.29 -23.16
N LYS A 180 5.59 -4.04 -22.08
CA LYS A 180 5.44 -2.84 -21.23
C LYS A 180 5.76 -1.52 -21.96
N GLY A 181 6.64 -1.53 -22.94
CA GLY A 181 6.95 -0.36 -23.77
C GLY A 181 5.79 0.01 -24.69
N ILE A 182 5.09 -0.98 -25.23
CA ILE A 182 3.86 -0.80 -26.01
C ILE A 182 2.72 -0.34 -25.10
N GLU A 183 2.57 -0.98 -23.93
CA GLU A 183 1.48 -0.71 -22.98
C GLU A 183 1.57 0.70 -22.34
N TYR A 184 2.77 1.11 -21.91
CA TYR A 184 2.96 2.33 -21.11
C TYR A 184 3.76 3.43 -21.81
N GLY A 185 4.19 3.21 -23.06
CA GLY A 185 4.98 4.16 -23.85
C GLY A 185 4.32 5.54 -24.01
N ASP A 186 2.99 5.58 -24.02
CA ASP A 186 2.21 6.82 -24.16
C ASP A 186 2.11 7.64 -22.86
N LEU A 187 2.53 7.09 -21.72
CA LEU A 187 2.60 7.82 -20.45
C LEU A 187 3.75 8.85 -20.42
N ILE A 188 4.72 8.72 -21.34
CA ILE A 188 5.86 9.64 -21.45
C ILE A 188 5.53 10.72 -22.49
N PRO A 189 5.62 12.03 -22.15
CA PRO A 189 5.37 13.11 -23.10
C PRO A 189 6.40 13.17 -24.25
N LYS A 190 6.12 12.47 -25.37
CA LYS A 190 7.03 12.31 -26.52
C LYS A 190 7.49 13.63 -27.16
N LYS A 191 6.72 14.72 -27.00
CA LYS A 191 7.02 16.05 -27.56
C LYS A 191 8.37 16.63 -27.13
N TYR A 192 8.92 16.19 -25.99
CA TYR A 192 10.23 16.67 -25.51
C TYR A 192 11.40 15.84 -26.03
N GLY A 193 11.16 14.67 -26.64
CA GLY A 193 12.23 13.81 -27.19
C GLY A 193 13.20 13.25 -26.14
N ARG A 194 12.85 13.32 -24.86
CA ARG A 194 13.65 12.81 -23.74
C ARG A 194 12.83 11.86 -22.87
N PHE A 195 13.50 10.88 -22.28
CA PHE A 195 12.89 9.76 -21.57
C PHE A 195 13.53 9.61 -20.19
N PRO A 196 12.74 9.46 -19.12
CA PRO A 196 13.27 9.36 -17.76
C PRO A 196 14.07 8.06 -17.59
N ILE A 197 15.22 8.16 -16.94
CA ILE A 197 16.10 7.04 -16.62
C ILE A 197 16.55 7.19 -15.17
N LEU A 198 16.53 6.07 -14.45
CA LEU A 198 17.16 5.95 -13.15
C LEU A 198 18.45 5.14 -13.30
N LYS A 199 19.58 5.69 -12.87
CA LYS A 199 20.89 5.03 -12.95
C LYS A 199 21.75 5.38 -11.74
N ASP A 200 22.76 4.57 -11.45
CA ASP A 200 23.66 4.77 -10.31
C ASP A 200 24.91 5.58 -10.69
N SER A 201 25.88 5.65 -9.78
CA SER A 201 27.13 6.41 -9.97
C SER A 201 28.11 5.77 -10.96
N GLN A 202 27.88 4.53 -11.35
CA GLN A 202 28.65 3.80 -12.38
C GLN A 202 27.90 3.75 -13.71
N ASP A 203 26.90 4.60 -13.90
CA ASP A 203 25.99 4.64 -15.06
C ASP A 203 25.19 3.34 -15.28
N MET A 204 25.13 2.44 -14.29
CA MET A 204 24.29 1.24 -14.36
C MET A 204 22.83 1.65 -14.25
N VAL A 205 22.02 1.28 -15.25
CA VAL A 205 20.60 1.63 -15.30
C VAL A 205 19.82 0.73 -14.34
N LEU A 206 19.02 1.35 -13.47
CA LEU A 206 18.05 0.69 -12.60
C LEU A 206 16.74 0.49 -13.35
N SER A 207 16.23 1.54 -14.00
CA SER A 207 14.94 1.52 -14.71
C SER A 207 14.77 2.65 -15.71
N MET A 208 13.76 2.48 -16.56
CA MET A 208 13.14 3.53 -17.38
C MET A 208 11.69 3.74 -16.92
N PRO A 209 11.43 4.60 -15.92
CA PRO A 209 10.07 4.80 -15.43
C PRO A 209 9.13 5.42 -16.48
N PRO A 210 7.82 5.14 -16.48
CA PRO A 210 7.11 4.11 -15.72
C PRO A 210 7.09 2.73 -16.43
N ILE A 211 8.05 2.47 -17.33
CA ILE A 211 7.94 1.40 -18.32
C ILE A 211 8.52 0.09 -17.81
N ILE A 212 9.83 0.04 -17.55
CA ILE A 212 10.53 -1.22 -17.30
C ILE A 212 11.79 -1.05 -16.45
N ASN A 213 12.09 -2.06 -15.64
CA ASN A 213 13.34 -2.14 -14.87
C ASN A 213 14.45 -2.80 -15.69
N SER A 214 15.70 -2.57 -15.29
CA SER A 214 16.83 -3.32 -15.84
C SER A 214 16.91 -4.72 -15.26
N ILE A 215 17.46 -5.65 -16.04
CA ILE A 215 17.82 -6.99 -15.56
C ILE A 215 18.88 -6.95 -14.44
N HIS A 216 19.76 -5.94 -14.43
CA HIS A 216 20.89 -5.90 -13.49
C HIS A 216 20.47 -5.79 -12.04
N THR A 217 19.35 -5.10 -11.76
CA THR A 217 18.83 -4.91 -10.42
C THR A 217 17.61 -5.79 -10.15
N GLN A 218 17.44 -6.88 -10.89
CA GLN A 218 16.35 -7.82 -10.65
C GLN A 218 16.46 -8.41 -9.23
N VAL A 219 15.34 -8.42 -8.52
CA VAL A 219 15.20 -9.03 -7.19
C VAL A 219 15.11 -10.55 -7.33
N THR A 220 15.88 -11.25 -6.52
CA THR A 220 15.88 -12.71 -6.41
C THR A 220 15.83 -13.10 -4.93
N PRO A 221 15.63 -14.39 -4.58
CA PRO A 221 15.68 -14.85 -3.18
C PRO A 221 17.00 -14.52 -2.45
N ASP A 222 18.09 -14.32 -3.19
CA ASP A 222 19.39 -13.91 -2.64
C ASP A 222 19.47 -12.41 -2.29
N THR A 223 18.52 -11.61 -2.76
CA THR A 223 18.49 -10.15 -2.52
C THR A 223 18.18 -9.85 -1.06
N LYS A 224 19.09 -9.13 -0.40
CA LYS A 224 18.98 -8.76 1.04
C LYS A 224 18.64 -7.29 1.26
N ASP A 225 19.02 -6.44 0.32
CA ASP A 225 18.82 -5.01 0.39
C ASP A 225 18.01 -4.59 -0.84
N LEU A 226 16.98 -3.77 -0.62
CA LEU A 226 16.13 -3.24 -1.68
C LEU A 226 16.24 -1.72 -1.76
N PHE A 227 16.22 -1.19 -2.97
CA PHE A 227 15.96 0.22 -3.22
C PHE A 227 14.61 0.33 -3.89
N ILE A 228 13.73 1.12 -3.28
CA ILE A 228 12.36 1.33 -3.73
C ILE A 228 12.26 2.77 -4.23
N ASP A 229 11.89 2.95 -5.49
CA ASP A 229 11.52 4.27 -6.02
C ASP A 229 10.06 4.30 -6.44
N VAL A 230 9.43 5.46 -6.24
CA VAL A 230 8.08 5.74 -6.72
C VAL A 230 8.13 7.08 -7.45
N THR A 231 7.98 7.04 -8.77
CA THR A 231 8.03 8.22 -9.64
C THR A 231 6.66 8.56 -10.18
N GLY A 232 6.38 9.84 -10.45
CA GLY A 232 5.04 10.21 -10.89
C GLY A 232 4.78 11.69 -11.10
N TRP A 233 3.50 12.00 -11.30
CA TRP A 233 2.94 13.35 -11.40
C TRP A 233 2.16 13.76 -10.15
N ASP A 234 1.76 12.80 -9.32
CA ASP A 234 0.87 13.01 -8.18
C ASP A 234 1.60 12.64 -6.89
N GLU A 235 2.03 13.65 -6.13
CA GLU A 235 2.81 13.47 -4.88
C GLU A 235 2.03 12.69 -3.82
N ASN A 236 0.69 12.83 -3.78
CA ASN A 236 -0.14 12.08 -2.83
C ASN A 236 -0.17 10.59 -3.19
N ALA A 237 -0.38 10.26 -4.47
CA ALA A 237 -0.31 8.87 -4.94
C ALA A 237 1.08 8.25 -4.70
N ILE A 238 2.15 9.03 -4.93
CA ILE A 238 3.53 8.61 -4.63
C ILE A 238 3.68 8.31 -3.14
N ASN A 239 3.24 9.21 -2.26
CA ASN A 239 3.37 9.05 -0.82
C ASN A 239 2.59 7.85 -0.29
N GLN A 240 1.34 7.67 -0.72
CA GLN A 240 0.52 6.54 -0.28
C GLN A 240 1.17 5.20 -0.64
N ILE A 241 1.61 5.05 -1.89
CA ILE A 241 2.30 3.85 -2.35
C ILE A 241 3.58 3.62 -1.55
N LEU A 242 4.36 4.68 -1.32
CA LEU A 242 5.62 4.59 -0.59
C LEU A 242 5.41 4.11 0.85
N VAL A 243 4.41 4.66 1.55
CA VAL A 243 4.06 4.27 2.92
C VAL A 243 3.54 2.82 2.98
N LEU A 244 2.71 2.41 2.02
CA LEU A 244 2.22 1.04 1.94
C LEU A 244 3.38 0.06 1.75
N LEU A 245 4.25 0.29 0.77
CA LEU A 245 5.43 -0.56 0.55
C LEU A 245 6.37 -0.56 1.76
N LEU A 246 6.60 0.60 2.37
CA LEU A 246 7.47 0.75 3.52
C LEU A 246 6.99 -0.09 4.70
N THR A 247 5.71 0.06 5.05
CA THR A 247 5.14 -0.66 6.20
C THR A 247 5.09 -2.16 5.93
N SER A 248 4.72 -2.59 4.72
CA SER A 248 4.76 -4.00 4.32
C SER A 248 6.18 -4.61 4.38
N LEU A 249 7.19 -3.90 3.88
CA LEU A 249 8.58 -4.38 3.92
C LEU A 249 9.18 -4.34 5.33
N ALA A 250 8.71 -3.43 6.19
CA ALA A 250 9.05 -3.43 7.61
C ALA A 250 8.40 -4.60 8.36
N ASP A 251 7.16 -4.97 8.01
CA ASP A 251 6.48 -6.15 8.57
C ASP A 251 7.19 -7.46 8.18
N LEU A 252 7.85 -7.49 7.02
CA LEU A 252 8.77 -8.56 6.60
C LEU A 252 10.12 -8.57 7.38
N GLY A 253 10.31 -7.67 8.34
CA GLY A 253 11.52 -7.56 9.14
C GLY A 253 12.63 -6.69 8.52
N GLY A 254 12.33 -5.97 7.43
CA GLY A 254 13.28 -5.07 6.79
C GLY A 254 13.57 -3.80 7.59
N GLU A 255 14.85 -3.41 7.64
CA GLU A 255 15.25 -2.12 8.23
C GLU A 255 15.08 -0.99 7.21
N ILE A 256 14.20 -0.03 7.51
CA ILE A 256 13.91 1.09 6.61
C ILE A 256 14.91 2.23 6.85
N TYR A 257 15.53 2.71 5.77
CA TYR A 257 16.42 3.87 5.75
C TYR A 257 15.88 4.96 4.85
N GLN A 258 15.91 6.18 5.36
CA GLN A 258 15.64 7.38 4.56
C GLN A 258 16.71 7.58 3.48
N VAL A 259 16.33 8.29 2.42
CA VAL A 259 17.16 8.70 1.29
C VAL A 259 17.00 10.21 1.11
N GLU A 260 18.11 10.90 0.84
CA GLU A 260 18.09 12.32 0.50
C GLU A 260 17.76 12.50 -0.99
N VAL A 261 16.61 13.08 -1.30
CA VAL A 261 16.20 13.41 -2.66
C VAL A 261 16.54 14.87 -2.94
N ALA A 262 17.60 15.08 -3.73
CA ALA A 262 18.12 16.39 -4.09
C ALA A 262 17.53 16.86 -5.43
N TYR A 263 16.62 17.83 -5.35
CA TYR A 263 16.16 18.62 -6.49
C TYR A 263 17.04 19.86 -6.65
N SER A 264 16.90 20.56 -7.79
CA SER A 264 17.64 21.81 -8.07
C SER A 264 17.52 22.90 -7.00
N ASP A 265 16.40 22.90 -6.27
CA ASP A 265 15.94 23.97 -5.40
C ASP A 265 15.72 23.53 -3.94
N LYS A 266 15.73 22.22 -3.68
CA LYS A 266 15.46 21.66 -2.35
C LYS A 266 16.05 20.27 -2.17
N ILE A 267 16.29 19.89 -0.93
CA ILE A 267 16.63 18.51 -0.53
C ILE A 267 15.52 18.02 0.40
N ILE A 268 14.95 16.86 0.10
CA ILE A 268 13.89 16.21 0.89
C ILE A 268 14.44 14.91 1.46
N LYS A 269 14.13 14.60 2.72
CA LYS A 269 14.37 13.27 3.29
C LYS A 269 13.11 12.43 3.09
N ALA A 270 13.19 11.45 2.20
CA ALA A 270 12.12 10.49 1.94
C ALA A 270 12.48 9.14 2.57
N PRO A 271 11.52 8.32 3.02
CA PRO A 271 10.11 8.60 3.12
C PRO A 271 9.81 9.46 4.36
N GLN A 272 8.65 10.10 4.36
CA GLN A 272 8.04 10.67 5.57
C GLN A 272 6.96 9.71 6.05
N LEU A 273 6.90 9.48 7.37
CA LEU A 273 5.92 8.60 7.97
C LEU A 273 5.20 9.38 9.07
N GLU A 274 3.93 9.66 8.85
CA GLU A 274 3.12 10.49 9.73
C GLU A 274 2.01 9.66 10.36
N TYR A 275 1.93 9.72 11.69
CA TYR A 275 0.83 9.18 12.48
C TYR A 275 -0.13 10.32 12.75
N SER A 276 -1.30 10.31 12.09
CA SER A 276 -2.30 11.36 12.28
C SER A 276 -3.11 11.11 13.56
N GLN A 277 -3.73 12.16 14.09
CA GLN A 277 -4.61 12.06 15.25
C GLN A 277 -6.01 12.55 14.89
N MET A 278 -7.02 11.85 15.39
CA MET A 278 -8.42 12.20 15.23
C MET A 278 -9.12 12.17 16.59
N VAL A 279 -10.02 13.13 16.82
CA VAL A 279 -10.81 13.20 18.05
C VAL A 279 -12.21 12.66 17.77
N VAL A 280 -12.67 11.73 18.60
CA VAL A 280 -14.03 11.19 18.55
C VAL A 280 -14.69 11.30 19.93
N SER A 281 -15.90 11.86 19.98
CA SER A 281 -16.65 12.00 21.23
C SER A 281 -17.37 10.72 21.61
N HIS A 282 -17.47 10.44 22.91
CA HIS A 282 -18.23 9.27 23.40
C HIS A 282 -19.69 9.28 22.95
N ASP A 283 -20.35 10.44 22.96
CA ASP A 283 -21.75 10.58 22.54
C ASP A 283 -21.99 10.19 21.08
N LEU A 284 -21.05 10.54 20.19
CA LEU A 284 -21.11 10.13 18.78
C LEU A 284 -21.02 8.62 18.63
N ILE A 285 -20.12 7.98 19.39
CA ILE A 285 -19.94 6.53 19.37
C ILE A 285 -21.24 5.85 19.80
N GLN A 286 -21.81 6.23 20.95
CA GLN A 286 -23.07 5.66 21.44
C GLN A 286 -24.23 5.93 20.50
N GLY A 287 -24.34 7.16 19.97
CA GLY A 287 -25.42 7.56 19.09
C GLY A 287 -25.45 6.78 17.77
N LEU A 288 -24.27 6.47 17.21
CA LEU A 288 -24.16 5.72 15.96
C LEU A 288 -24.21 4.20 16.16
N LEU A 289 -23.58 3.67 17.21
CA LEU A 289 -23.68 2.24 17.53
C LEU A 289 -25.09 1.86 18.01
N GLY A 290 -25.82 2.81 18.58
CA GLY A 290 -27.18 2.60 19.09
C GLY A 290 -27.22 1.74 20.36
N MET A 291 -26.13 1.69 21.12
CA MET A 291 -26.01 0.93 22.36
C MET A 291 -25.15 1.68 23.39
N ASP A 292 -25.40 1.39 24.67
CA ASP A 292 -24.51 1.83 25.74
C ASP A 292 -23.17 1.09 25.63
N ILE A 293 -22.08 1.86 25.66
CA ILE A 293 -20.71 1.33 25.59
C ILE A 293 -19.86 1.95 26.69
N THR A 294 -19.05 1.15 27.39
CA THR A 294 -18.18 1.68 28.43
C THR A 294 -16.92 2.27 27.84
N LYS A 295 -16.22 3.12 28.61
CA LYS A 295 -14.92 3.66 28.20
C LYS A 295 -13.91 2.57 27.87
N ASN A 296 -13.91 1.50 28.67
CA ASN A 296 -12.99 0.39 28.51
C ASN A 296 -13.30 -0.41 27.23
N ASP A 297 -14.58 -0.57 26.88
CA ASP A 297 -14.95 -1.25 25.63
C ASP A 297 -14.46 -0.47 24.41
N VAL A 298 -14.63 0.87 24.40
CA VAL A 298 -14.12 1.73 23.32
C VAL A 298 -12.60 1.59 23.17
N ILE A 299 -11.85 1.70 24.27
CA ILE A 299 -10.39 1.61 24.24
C ILE A 299 -9.94 0.24 23.73
N ASN A 300 -10.49 -0.86 24.28
CA ASN A 300 -10.13 -2.20 23.86
C ASN A 300 -10.46 -2.46 22.39
N SER A 301 -11.60 -1.97 21.89
CA SER A 301 -11.98 -2.13 20.49
C SER A 301 -11.02 -1.39 19.55
N LEU A 302 -10.64 -0.15 19.88
CA LEU A 302 -9.68 0.62 19.08
C LEU A 302 -8.29 -0.02 19.11
N GLU A 303 -7.86 -0.52 20.27
CA GLU A 303 -6.59 -1.23 20.38
C GLU A 303 -6.57 -2.53 19.57
N ARG A 304 -7.68 -3.28 19.53
CA ARG A 304 -7.84 -4.45 18.63
C ARG A 304 -7.76 -4.06 17.16
N MET A 305 -8.30 -2.90 16.79
CA MET A 305 -8.19 -2.37 15.44
C MET A 305 -6.84 -1.69 15.14
N ARG A 306 -5.84 -1.92 16.00
CA ARG A 306 -4.45 -1.46 15.88
C ARG A 306 -4.29 0.07 15.92
N PHE A 307 -5.17 0.76 16.64
CA PHE A 307 -4.99 2.16 16.99
C PHE A 307 -4.29 2.33 18.33
N GLU A 308 -3.70 3.51 18.56
CA GLU A 308 -3.34 3.99 19.89
C GLU A 308 -4.39 5.03 20.29
N VAL A 309 -4.91 4.94 21.51
CA VAL A 309 -6.00 5.82 21.96
C VAL A 309 -5.75 6.28 23.39
N TYR A 310 -6.07 7.55 23.65
CA TYR A 310 -6.12 8.08 25.01
C TYR A 310 -7.41 8.87 25.23
N GLU A 311 -8.00 8.71 26.41
CA GLU A 311 -9.20 9.44 26.81
C GLU A 311 -8.82 10.80 27.40
N LYS A 312 -9.56 11.83 27.01
CA LYS A 312 -9.41 13.18 27.51
C LYS A 312 -10.75 13.90 27.50
N ASP A 313 -11.19 14.36 28.67
CA ASP A 313 -12.38 15.19 28.85
C ASP A 313 -13.65 14.61 28.20
N GLY A 314 -13.86 13.28 28.27
CA GLY A 314 -15.00 12.59 27.67
C GLY A 314 -14.88 12.31 26.17
N ASN A 315 -13.73 12.62 25.56
CA ASN A 315 -13.40 12.33 24.17
C ASN A 315 -12.24 11.34 24.08
N TYR A 316 -12.09 10.71 22.92
CA TYR A 316 -10.97 9.83 22.59
C TYR A 316 -10.12 10.48 21.53
N ILE A 317 -8.82 10.55 21.80
CA ILE A 317 -7.85 10.99 20.81
C ILE A 317 -7.17 9.74 20.27
N VAL A 318 -7.44 9.46 19.01
CA VAL A 318 -7.06 8.22 18.32
C VAL A 318 -5.92 8.53 17.37
N THR A 319 -4.77 7.90 17.59
CA THR A 319 -3.62 7.93 16.69
C THR A 319 -3.82 6.85 15.61
N ILE A 320 -3.82 7.28 14.35
CA ILE A 320 -4.09 6.46 13.17
C ILE A 320 -2.77 5.94 12.58
N PRO A 321 -2.66 4.63 12.28
CA PRO A 321 -1.49 4.08 11.59
C PRO A 321 -1.31 4.70 10.20
N PRO A 322 -0.07 4.93 9.75
CA PRO A 322 0.22 5.63 8.50
C PRO A 322 -0.28 4.89 7.25
N TYR A 323 -0.55 3.58 7.34
CA TYR A 323 -1.08 2.77 6.25
C TYR A 323 -2.61 2.80 6.13
N ARG A 324 -3.33 3.40 7.09
CA ARG A 324 -4.81 3.51 7.10
C ARG A 324 -5.26 4.81 6.43
N PHE A 325 -5.19 4.84 5.11
CA PHE A 325 -5.65 5.99 4.29
C PHE A 325 -7.17 6.12 4.17
N ASP A 326 -7.90 5.11 4.63
CA ASP A 326 -9.36 5.05 4.65
C ASP A 326 -10.00 5.87 5.77
N ILE A 327 -9.26 6.21 6.83
CA ILE A 327 -9.78 6.99 7.96
C ILE A 327 -9.75 8.48 7.63
N LEU A 328 -10.91 9.04 7.26
CA LEU A 328 -11.08 10.43 6.84
C LEU A 328 -12.03 11.21 7.75
N HIS A 329 -12.86 10.52 8.52
CA HIS A 329 -13.91 11.09 9.37
C HIS A 329 -14.05 10.29 10.68
N PRO A 330 -14.49 10.91 11.80
CA PRO A 330 -14.74 10.18 13.05
C PRO A 330 -15.72 9.01 12.96
N VAL A 331 -16.54 8.96 11.90
CA VAL A 331 -17.45 7.83 11.64
C VAL A 331 -16.68 6.57 11.26
N ASP A 332 -15.56 6.68 10.55
CA ASP A 332 -14.72 5.55 10.16
C ASP A 332 -14.09 4.91 11.42
N ILE A 333 -13.78 5.72 12.43
CA ILE A 333 -13.35 5.25 13.75
C ILE A 333 -14.49 4.52 14.49
N VAL A 334 -15.73 4.98 14.36
CA VAL A 334 -16.90 4.30 14.96
C VAL A 334 -17.17 2.96 14.28
N GLU A 335 -17.00 2.87 12.96
CA GLU A 335 -17.06 1.62 12.21
C GLU A 335 -16.02 0.61 12.75
N ASP A 336 -14.77 1.04 12.92
CA ASP A 336 -13.72 0.20 13.48
C ASP A 336 -14.01 -0.20 14.94
N ILE A 337 -14.61 0.68 15.76
CA ILE A 337 -15.06 0.30 17.11
C ILE A 337 -16.09 -0.84 17.03
N ALA A 338 -17.04 -0.77 16.10
CA ALA A 338 -18.05 -1.81 15.92
C ALA A 338 -17.41 -3.16 15.53
N ILE A 339 -16.41 -3.13 14.64
CA ILE A 339 -15.63 -4.32 14.27
C ILE A 339 -14.85 -4.85 15.48
N GLY A 340 -14.19 -3.99 16.25
CA GLY A 340 -13.40 -4.37 17.43
C GLY A 340 -14.21 -4.92 18.60
N ILE A 341 -15.49 -4.54 18.73
CA ILE A 341 -16.46 -5.21 19.63
C ILE A 341 -16.77 -6.62 19.10
N GLY A 342 -16.86 -6.72 17.77
CA GLY A 342 -17.33 -7.86 17.01
C GLY A 342 -18.81 -7.72 16.72
N PHE A 343 -19.16 -7.27 15.51
CA PHE A 343 -20.55 -7.09 15.06
C PHE A 343 -21.46 -8.27 15.41
N TRP A 344 -20.93 -9.49 15.34
CA TRP A 344 -21.62 -10.74 15.65
C TRP A 344 -22.05 -10.88 17.12
N LYS A 345 -21.54 -10.04 18.02
CA LYS A 345 -21.91 -9.99 19.45
C LYS A 345 -22.96 -8.92 19.76
N ILE A 346 -23.19 -7.98 18.85
CA ILE A 346 -24.17 -6.91 19.04
C ILE A 346 -25.57 -7.50 18.87
N LYS A 347 -26.40 -7.42 19.92
CA LYS A 347 -27.76 -7.96 19.88
C LYS A 347 -28.68 -6.97 19.16
N PRO A 348 -29.44 -7.40 18.14
CA PRO A 348 -30.40 -6.53 17.49
C PRO A 348 -31.53 -6.19 18.46
N GLU A 349 -31.79 -4.89 18.63
CA GLU A 349 -32.93 -4.39 19.38
C GLU A 349 -34.04 -4.00 18.42
N MET A 350 -35.21 -4.63 18.56
CA MET A 350 -36.38 -4.25 17.78
C MET A 350 -36.99 -2.99 18.41
N LYS A 351 -36.79 -1.82 17.80
CA LYS A 351 -37.48 -0.60 18.22
C LYS A 351 -38.99 -0.78 18.04
N ALA A 352 -39.78 -0.17 18.93
CA ALA A 352 -41.23 -0.16 18.84
C ALA A 352 -41.67 0.27 17.43
N MET A 353 -42.30 -0.64 16.68
CA MET A 353 -42.83 -0.32 15.37
C MET A 353 -43.97 0.67 15.53
N TYR A 354 -43.80 1.88 15.02
CA TYR A 354 -44.93 2.67 14.58
C TYR A 354 -45.50 1.96 13.35
N TYR A 355 -46.77 1.57 13.39
CA TYR A 355 -47.45 1.03 12.21
C TYR A 355 -47.44 2.13 11.13
N SER A 356 -46.52 2.00 10.17
CA SER A 356 -46.55 2.77 8.93
C SER A 356 -47.27 1.93 7.90
N GLU A 357 -48.50 2.31 7.57
CA GLU A 357 -49.17 1.75 6.40
C GLU A 357 -48.51 2.36 5.16
N ALA A 358 -47.77 1.54 4.42
CA ALA A 358 -47.16 1.99 3.18
C ALA A 358 -48.29 2.35 2.21
N LYS A 359 -48.25 3.56 1.64
CA LYS A 359 -49.22 3.96 0.63
C LYS A 359 -48.99 3.09 -0.61
N HIS A 360 -49.92 2.20 -0.90
CA HIS A 360 -49.97 1.52 -2.18
C HIS A 360 -50.30 2.55 -3.26
N LEU A 361 -49.48 2.61 -4.31
CA LEU A 361 -49.80 3.40 -5.49
C LEU A 361 -50.70 2.57 -6.38
N ASP A 362 -51.82 3.16 -6.83
CA ASP A 362 -52.75 2.49 -7.72
C ASP A 362 -52.12 2.37 -9.11
N ILE A 363 -52.38 1.26 -9.80
CA ILE A 363 -51.78 0.97 -11.11
C ILE A 363 -52.17 2.02 -12.17
N GLU A 364 -53.30 2.71 -11.95
CA GLU A 364 -53.83 3.79 -12.78
C GLU A 364 -52.93 5.03 -12.77
N ASP A 365 -52.16 5.27 -11.70
CA ASP A 365 -51.18 6.37 -11.60
C ASP A 365 -49.95 6.16 -12.52
N PHE A 366 -49.79 4.97 -13.10
CA PHE A 366 -48.66 4.59 -13.98
C PHE A 366 -49.06 4.36 -15.44
N ILE A 367 -50.33 4.53 -15.79
CA ILE A 367 -50.80 4.47 -17.17
C ILE A 367 -50.89 5.92 -17.69
N HIS A 368 -49.88 6.34 -18.45
CA HIS A 368 -49.96 7.56 -19.27
C HIS A 368 -50.46 7.18 -20.66
N ASP A 369 -51.55 7.82 -21.10
CA ASP A 369 -52.14 7.69 -22.45
C ASP A 369 -51.17 8.01 -23.60
#